data_AF-K1TUG9-F1
#
_entry.id   AF-K1TUG9-F1
#
_cell.length_a   1.000
_cell.length_b   1.000
_cell.length_c   1.000
_cell.angle_alpha   90.00
_cell.angle_beta   90.00
_cell.angle_gamma   90.00
#
_symmetry.space_group_name_H-M   'P 1'
#
loop_
_entity.id
_entity.type
_entity.pdbx_description
1 polymer ?
#
loop_
_entity_poly.entity_id
_entity_poly.type
_entity_poly.pdbx_seq_one_letter_code
_entity_poly.pdbx_strand_id
1 'polypeptide(L)'
;MIKKILVSQPKPASEKSPYFDIQAQYGVECVFRPFFKVEGLSSKEFRQQKINLLDYTAVVFTSRHAVDNYFKLAKEMRITIPEDMKYFCVIETIALYIQKYVQYRKRKVFFGDTGKIDGLMGQMARHKTEKYLVPLSSVHNDDIANLLDEKKLNHTECVMYRTVSNDFSEEEIKNFDYDMM
;
A
#
# COMPACT_ATOMS: atom_id res chain seq x y z
N MET A 1 -30.89 -8.47 -23.44
CA MET A 1 -30.92 -9.07 -22.09
C MET A 1 -29.49 -9.07 -21.61
N ILE A 2 -29.20 -8.37 -20.51
CA ILE A 2 -27.84 -8.25 -19.95
C ILE A 2 -27.42 -9.64 -19.47
N LYS A 3 -26.31 -10.16 -20.00
CA LYS A 3 -25.78 -11.48 -19.62
C LYS A 3 -24.52 -11.37 -18.76
N LYS A 4 -23.71 -10.34 -19.00
CA LYS A 4 -22.42 -10.13 -18.34
C LYS A 4 -22.27 -8.67 -17.93
N ILE A 5 -21.89 -8.47 -16.68
CA ILE A 5 -21.62 -7.16 -16.08
C ILE A 5 -20.11 -7.09 -15.80
N LEU A 6 -19.44 -6.12 -16.41
CA LEU A 6 -18.03 -5.86 -16.12
C LEU A 6 -17.92 -5.02 -14.84
N VAL A 7 -17.12 -5.49 -13.89
CA VAL A 7 -16.87 -4.81 -12.61
C VAL A 7 -15.41 -4.40 -12.52
N SER A 8 -15.15 -3.09 -12.44
CA SER A 8 -13.80 -2.51 -12.41
C SER A 8 -13.09 -2.66 -11.05
N GLN A 9 -13.75 -3.24 -10.05
CA GLN A 9 -13.17 -3.52 -8.74
C GLN A 9 -12.50 -4.90 -8.70
N PRO A 10 -11.53 -5.13 -7.78
CA PRO A 10 -11.00 -6.47 -7.54
C PRO A 10 -12.10 -7.45 -7.15
N LYS A 11 -11.94 -8.72 -7.56
CA LYS A 11 -12.85 -9.78 -7.15
C LYS A 11 -12.92 -9.84 -5.61
N PRO A 12 -14.12 -9.78 -5.00
CA PRO A 12 -14.27 -9.89 -3.57
C PRO A 12 -13.65 -11.19 -3.04
N ALA A 13 -12.92 -11.10 -1.93
CA ALA A 13 -12.34 -12.28 -1.27
C ALA A 13 -13.37 -13.10 -0.48
N SER A 14 -14.50 -12.48 -0.13
CA SER A 14 -15.58 -13.12 0.61
C SER A 14 -16.71 -13.49 -0.34
N GLU A 15 -17.21 -14.73 -0.22
CA GLU A 15 -18.38 -15.21 -0.95
C GLU A 15 -19.68 -14.49 -0.56
N LYS A 16 -19.68 -13.72 0.53
CA LYS A 16 -20.84 -12.91 0.99
C LYS A 16 -20.90 -11.52 0.35
N SER A 17 -20.33 -11.35 -0.85
CA SER A 17 -20.33 -10.08 -1.53
C SER A 17 -21.67 -9.84 -2.25
N PRO A 18 -22.23 -8.61 -2.22
CA PRO A 18 -23.47 -8.28 -2.93
C PRO A 18 -23.44 -8.61 -4.43
N TYR A 19 -22.24 -8.58 -5.04
CA TYR A 19 -22.08 -8.98 -6.44
C TYR A 19 -22.53 -10.43 -6.68
N PHE A 20 -22.23 -11.37 -5.77
CA PHE A 20 -22.63 -12.77 -5.93
C PHE A 20 -24.14 -12.95 -5.73
N ASP A 21 -24.75 -12.16 -4.86
CA ASP A 21 -26.21 -12.13 -4.69
C ASP A 21 -26.91 -11.64 -5.98
N ILE A 22 -26.36 -10.59 -6.61
CA ILE A 22 -26.85 -10.07 -7.90
C ILE A 22 -26.76 -11.14 -8.99
N GLN A 23 -25.62 -11.86 -9.08
CA GLN A 23 -25.47 -12.96 -10.03
C GLN A 23 -26.54 -14.03 -9.83
N ALA A 24 -26.79 -14.44 -8.59
CA ALA A 24 -27.77 -15.46 -8.26
C ALA A 24 -29.22 -15.00 -8.52
N GLN A 25 -29.56 -13.78 -8.15
CA GLN A 25 -30.93 -13.26 -8.26
C GLN A 25 -31.36 -12.99 -9.71
N TYR A 26 -30.45 -12.48 -10.53
CA TYR A 26 -30.77 -12.02 -11.89
C TYR A 26 -30.20 -12.94 -12.99
N GLY A 27 -29.48 -14.00 -12.64
CA GLY A 27 -28.89 -14.92 -13.60
C GLY A 27 -27.82 -14.28 -14.50
N VAL A 28 -27.14 -13.25 -13.98
CA VAL A 28 -26.09 -12.51 -14.70
C VAL A 28 -24.70 -12.97 -14.24
N GLU A 29 -23.70 -12.80 -15.10
CA GLU A 29 -22.30 -13.04 -14.75
C GLU A 29 -21.59 -11.73 -14.38
N CYS A 30 -20.98 -11.63 -13.21
CA CYS A 30 -20.10 -10.51 -12.86
C CYS A 30 -18.65 -10.84 -13.19
N VAL A 31 -18.09 -10.13 -14.16
CA VAL A 31 -16.69 -10.28 -14.60
C VAL A 31 -15.85 -9.19 -13.93
N PHE A 32 -15.03 -9.57 -12.96
CA PHE A 32 -14.18 -8.63 -12.22
C PHE A 32 -12.87 -8.40 -12.98
N ARG A 33 -12.71 -7.19 -13.51
CA ARG A 33 -11.52 -6.79 -14.26
C ARG A 33 -11.07 -5.39 -13.86
N PRO A 34 -10.13 -5.26 -12.92
CA PRO A 34 -9.59 -3.98 -12.51
C PRO A 34 -8.93 -3.24 -13.66
N PHE A 35 -9.28 -1.95 -13.83
CA PHE A 35 -8.69 -1.09 -14.88
C PHE A 35 -7.34 -0.52 -14.51
N PHE A 36 -6.96 -0.62 -13.24
CA PHE A 36 -5.63 -0.29 -12.77
C PHE A 36 -5.13 -1.37 -11.82
N LYS A 37 -3.82 -1.40 -11.64
CA LYS A 37 -3.17 -2.25 -10.64
C LYS A 37 -2.09 -1.46 -9.90
N VAL A 38 -1.79 -1.90 -8.69
CA VAL A 38 -0.63 -1.40 -7.93
C VAL A 38 0.57 -2.26 -8.25
N GLU A 39 1.63 -1.63 -8.74
CA GLU A 39 2.89 -2.27 -9.10
C GLU A 39 4.02 -1.73 -8.22
N GLY A 40 4.75 -2.64 -7.57
CA GLY A 40 5.96 -2.29 -6.82
C GLY A 40 7.11 -1.91 -7.74
N LEU A 41 7.93 -0.95 -7.32
CA LEU A 41 9.17 -0.64 -8.04
C LEU A 41 10.12 -1.83 -7.98
N SER A 42 10.84 -2.05 -9.08
CA SER A 42 11.95 -3.00 -9.10
C SER A 42 13.13 -2.47 -8.28
N SER A 43 14.01 -3.37 -7.83
CA SER A 43 15.26 -2.96 -7.15
C SER A 43 16.15 -2.06 -8.02
N LYS A 44 16.06 -2.14 -9.35
CA LYS A 44 16.80 -1.26 -10.26
C LYS A 44 16.28 0.17 -10.21
N GLU A 45 14.96 0.35 -10.27
CA GLU A 45 14.31 1.66 -10.22
C GLU A 45 14.45 2.29 -8.85
N PHE A 46 14.30 1.49 -7.78
CA PHE A 46 14.47 2.01 -6.42
C PHE A 46 15.90 2.55 -6.18
N ARG A 47 16.93 1.86 -6.68
CA ARG A 47 18.33 2.33 -6.56
C ARG A 47 18.57 3.69 -7.20
N GLN A 48 17.78 4.10 -8.19
CA GLN A 48 17.92 5.42 -8.83
C GLN A 48 17.57 6.57 -7.86
N GLN A 49 16.76 6.30 -6.83
CA GLN A 49 16.45 7.27 -5.78
C GLN A 49 17.62 7.48 -4.81
N LYS A 50 18.69 6.68 -4.89
CA LYS A 50 19.90 6.75 -4.03
C LYS A 50 19.57 6.61 -2.53
N ILE A 51 18.55 5.82 -2.22
CA ILE A 51 18.11 5.52 -0.85
C ILE A 51 18.58 4.11 -0.47
N ASN A 52 19.20 3.99 0.69
CA ASN A 52 19.52 2.70 1.31
C ASN A 52 18.59 2.47 2.50
N LEU A 53 17.84 1.36 2.48
CA LEU A 53 16.84 1.06 3.53
C LEU A 53 17.46 0.96 4.93
N LEU A 54 18.74 0.59 5.02
CA LEU A 54 19.46 0.44 6.29
C LEU A 54 19.96 1.75 6.89
N ASP A 55 19.84 2.88 6.17
CA ASP A 55 20.23 4.20 6.69
C ASP A 55 19.16 4.79 7.63
N TYR A 56 18.00 4.14 7.70
CA TYR A 56 16.82 4.55 8.45
C TYR A 56 16.57 3.61 9.63
N THR A 57 15.98 4.17 10.69
CA THR A 57 15.70 3.46 11.94
C THR A 57 14.21 3.28 12.20
N ALA A 58 13.38 3.99 11.43
CA ALA A 58 11.93 3.88 11.47
C ALA A 58 11.32 3.92 10.05
N VAL A 59 10.20 3.24 9.86
CA VAL A 59 9.42 3.28 8.62
C VAL A 59 7.99 3.70 8.92
N VAL A 60 7.44 4.63 8.12
CA VAL A 60 6.07 5.13 8.24
C VAL A 60 5.19 4.53 7.15
N PHE A 61 4.16 3.78 7.54
CA PHE A 61 3.24 3.14 6.61
C PHE A 61 1.86 3.80 6.64
N THR A 62 1.47 4.31 5.47
CA THR A 62 0.16 4.93 5.22
C THR A 62 -0.86 3.97 4.61
N SER A 63 -0.41 2.83 4.08
CA SER A 63 -1.27 1.83 3.42
C SER A 63 -0.71 0.41 3.54
N ARG A 64 -1.56 -0.60 3.29
CA ARG A 64 -1.10 -2.00 3.15
C ARG A 64 -0.18 -2.19 1.94
N HIS A 65 -0.41 -1.45 0.85
CA HIS A 65 0.46 -1.46 -0.32
C HIS A 65 1.89 -0.98 0.03
N ALA A 66 2.02 0.04 0.88
CA ALA A 66 3.33 0.49 1.35
C ALA A 66 4.06 -0.60 2.14
N VAL A 67 3.35 -1.33 3.01
CA VAL A 67 3.90 -2.47 3.76
C VAL A 67 4.37 -3.57 2.80
N ASP A 68 3.48 -4.04 1.92
CA ASP A 68 3.78 -5.14 0.99
C ASP A 68 5.00 -4.82 0.12
N ASN A 69 5.05 -3.61 -0.45
CA ASN A 69 6.12 -3.22 -1.35
C ASN A 69 7.44 -2.96 -0.64
N TYR A 70 7.44 -2.39 0.56
CA TYR A 70 8.65 -2.23 1.37
C TYR A 70 9.32 -3.58 1.66
N PHE A 71 8.57 -4.55 2.17
CA PHE A 71 9.13 -5.87 2.51
C PHE A 71 9.46 -6.70 1.27
N LYS A 72 8.67 -6.59 0.19
CA LYS A 72 8.99 -7.24 -1.09
C LYS A 72 10.31 -6.71 -1.65
N LEU A 73 10.48 -5.39 -1.66
CA LEU A 73 11.70 -4.74 -2.14
C LEU A 73 12.92 -5.11 -1.29
N ALA A 74 12.79 -5.08 0.04
CA ALA A 74 13.86 -5.51 0.95
C ALA A 74 14.28 -6.96 0.66
N LYS A 75 13.32 -7.87 0.45
CA LYS A 75 13.58 -9.27 0.07
C LYS A 75 14.27 -9.38 -1.29
N GLU A 76 13.81 -8.65 -2.31
CA GLU A 76 14.43 -8.64 -3.64
C GLU A 76 15.89 -8.15 -3.58
N MET A 77 16.14 -7.12 -2.77
CA MET A 77 17.47 -6.56 -2.53
C MET A 77 18.35 -7.39 -1.59
N ARG A 78 17.83 -8.50 -1.05
CA ARG A 78 18.48 -9.35 -0.05
C ARG A 78 18.89 -8.58 1.23
N ILE A 79 18.10 -7.57 1.59
CA ILE A 79 18.29 -6.79 2.80
C ILE A 79 17.58 -7.51 3.96
N THR A 80 18.35 -7.78 5.02
CA THR A 80 17.78 -8.24 6.29
C THR A 80 17.41 -7.02 7.11
N ILE A 81 16.11 -6.85 7.37
CA ILE A 81 15.63 -5.70 8.15
C ILE A 81 15.99 -5.94 9.63
N PRO A 82 16.64 -4.97 10.30
CA PRO A 82 17.02 -5.10 11.70
C PRO A 82 15.83 -5.33 12.63
N GLU A 83 16.00 -6.16 13.67
CA GLU A 83 14.96 -6.41 14.69
C GLU A 83 14.59 -5.16 15.52
N ASP A 84 15.46 -4.16 15.53
CA ASP A 84 15.27 -2.92 16.25
C ASP A 84 14.56 -1.84 15.42
N MET A 85 14.31 -2.07 14.12
CA MET A 85 13.52 -1.22 13.25
C MET A 85 12.15 -0.89 13.87
N LYS A 86 11.77 0.38 13.85
CA LYS A 86 10.45 0.84 14.31
C LYS A 86 9.49 1.03 13.14
N TYR A 87 8.21 0.78 13.38
CA TYR A 87 7.15 0.91 12.40
C TYR A 87 6.06 1.81 12.94
N PHE A 88 5.68 2.81 12.16
CA PHE A 88 4.61 3.75 12.50
C PHE A 88 3.51 3.64 11.45
N CYS A 89 2.30 3.29 11.85
CA CYS A 89 1.20 3.04 10.93
C CYS A 89 0.07 4.02 11.17
N VAL A 90 -0.49 4.62 10.13
CA VAL A 90 -1.55 5.63 10.33
C VAL A 90 -2.82 5.07 11.00
N ILE A 91 -3.03 3.74 10.96
CA ILE A 91 -4.09 3.01 11.66
C ILE A 91 -3.63 1.64 12.17
N GLU A 92 -4.32 1.15 13.19
CA GLU A 92 -4.10 -0.16 13.80
C GLU A 92 -4.20 -1.32 12.79
N THR A 93 -5.15 -1.27 11.85
CA THR A 93 -5.31 -2.37 10.88
C THR A 93 -4.11 -2.55 9.96
N ILE A 94 -3.31 -1.50 9.72
CA ILE A 94 -2.04 -1.57 9.00
C ILE A 94 -0.93 -2.09 9.93
N ALA A 95 -0.90 -1.63 11.19
CA ALA A 95 0.05 -2.14 12.19
C ALA A 95 -0.09 -3.65 12.43
N LEU A 96 -1.33 -4.16 12.50
CA LEU A 96 -1.59 -5.59 12.63
C LEU A 96 -1.24 -6.35 11.34
N TYR A 97 -1.32 -5.70 10.19
CA TYR A 97 -1.00 -6.29 8.89
C TYR A 97 0.51 -6.59 8.73
N ILE A 98 1.36 -5.81 9.39
CA ILE A 98 2.83 -6.01 9.41
C ILE A 98 3.24 -7.38 9.98
N GLN A 99 2.38 -8.03 10.77
CA GLN A 99 2.64 -9.36 11.33
C GLN A 99 2.93 -10.44 10.29
N LYS A 100 2.50 -10.23 9.04
CA LYS A 100 2.86 -11.09 7.91
C LYS A 100 4.37 -11.14 7.64
N TYR A 101 5.10 -10.10 8.05
CA TYR A 101 6.49 -9.88 7.67
C TYR A 101 7.45 -9.90 8.85
N VAL A 102 7.03 -9.41 10.02
CA VAL A 102 7.87 -9.33 11.23
C VAL A 102 7.08 -9.71 12.47
N GLN A 103 7.79 -10.15 13.51
CA GLN A 103 7.17 -10.43 14.80
C GLN A 103 6.61 -9.14 15.42
N TYR A 104 5.33 -9.15 15.79
CA TYR A 104 4.71 -8.00 16.44
C TYR A 104 5.33 -7.72 17.81
N ARG A 105 5.84 -6.51 18.01
CA ARG A 105 6.36 -6.04 19.30
C ARG A 105 5.80 -4.65 19.58
N LYS A 106 5.00 -4.51 20.65
CA LYS A 106 4.36 -3.23 21.05
C LYS A 106 5.34 -2.06 21.21
N ARG A 107 6.60 -2.34 21.56
CA ARG A 107 7.67 -1.33 21.70
C ARG A 107 8.30 -0.88 20.37
N LYS A 108 7.92 -1.52 19.26
CA LYS A 108 8.46 -1.28 17.91
C LYS A 108 7.39 -0.92 16.90
N VAL A 109 6.15 -1.32 17.12
CA VAL A 109 5.02 -1.03 16.23
C VAL A 109 4.09 -0.03 16.92
N PHE A 110 3.94 1.14 16.31
CA PHE A 110 3.09 2.24 16.77
C PHE A 110 2.01 2.51 15.74
N PHE A 111 0.85 3.01 16.17
CA PHE A 111 -0.20 3.39 15.26
C PHE A 111 -0.98 4.62 15.71
N GLY A 112 -1.53 5.33 14.72
CA GLY A 112 -2.47 6.43 14.91
C GLY A 112 -3.92 5.95 14.91
N ASP A 113 -4.82 6.87 15.18
CA ASP A 113 -6.27 6.68 15.25
C ASP A 113 -7.03 7.40 14.13
N THR A 114 -6.40 8.36 13.44
CA THR A 114 -7.06 9.22 12.44
C THR A 114 -7.08 8.65 11.02
N GLY A 115 -6.27 7.63 10.69
CA GLY A 115 -6.07 7.24 9.28
C GLY A 115 -5.10 8.13 8.52
N LYS A 116 -4.58 9.17 9.18
CA LYS A 116 -3.66 10.15 8.61
C LYS A 116 -2.40 10.24 9.47
N ILE A 117 -1.39 10.94 8.93
CA ILE A 117 -0.09 11.03 9.59
C ILE A 117 -0.12 11.94 10.85
N ASP A 118 -1.08 12.86 10.93
CA ASP A 118 -1.31 13.72 12.10
C ASP A 118 -1.54 12.91 13.39
N GLY A 119 -2.26 11.78 13.32
CA GLY A 119 -2.48 10.87 14.43
C GLY A 119 -1.20 10.20 14.97
N LEU A 120 -0.10 10.25 14.22
CA LEU A 120 1.20 9.73 14.64
C LEU A 120 2.07 10.76 15.38
N MET A 121 1.72 12.04 15.35
CA MET A 121 2.59 13.12 15.83
C MET A 121 2.92 12.97 17.32
N GLY A 122 1.97 12.55 18.15
CA GLY A 122 2.22 12.30 19.57
C GLY A 122 3.25 11.20 19.84
N GLN A 123 3.24 10.14 19.03
CA GLN A 123 4.22 9.05 19.11
C GLN A 123 5.57 9.47 18.55
N MET A 124 5.58 10.13 17.39
CA MET A 124 6.81 10.61 16.75
C MET A 124 7.52 11.68 17.58
N ALA A 125 6.78 12.50 18.34
CA ALA A 125 7.36 13.46 19.28
C ALA A 125 8.17 12.80 20.42
N ARG A 126 7.88 11.54 20.76
CA ARG A 126 8.65 10.73 21.72
C ARG A 126 9.83 10.01 21.06
N HIS A 127 9.95 10.10 19.74
CA HIS A 127 10.88 9.38 18.88
C HIS A 127 11.60 10.33 17.91
N LYS A 128 11.88 11.57 18.32
CA LYS A 128 12.44 12.60 17.44
C LYS A 128 13.84 12.30 16.90
N THR A 129 14.57 11.39 17.54
CA THR A 129 15.92 10.97 17.13
C THR A 129 15.92 9.92 16.03
N GLU A 130 14.77 9.36 15.69
CA GLU A 130 14.64 8.37 14.61
C GLU A 130 14.82 9.01 13.24
N LYS A 131 15.32 8.22 12.29
CA LYS A 131 15.36 8.53 10.87
C LYS A 131 14.22 7.80 10.18
N TYR A 132 13.22 8.53 9.73
CA TYR A 132 11.98 8.01 9.18
C TYR A 132 12.08 7.84 7.67
N LEU A 133 11.89 6.62 7.18
CA LEU A 133 11.61 6.38 5.76
C LEU A 133 10.09 6.33 5.55
N VAL A 134 9.59 7.01 4.52
CA VAL A 134 8.16 7.05 4.20
C VAL A 134 7.93 6.48 2.80
N PRO A 135 7.56 5.20 2.68
CA PRO A 135 7.19 4.59 1.40
C PRO A 135 5.84 5.10 0.87
N LEU A 136 5.87 5.71 -0.31
CA LEU A 136 4.73 6.33 -0.97
C LEU A 136 4.47 5.74 -2.37
N SER A 137 3.26 6.00 -2.86
CA SER A 137 2.92 5.79 -4.28
C SER A 137 3.65 6.82 -5.15
N SER A 138 3.90 6.52 -6.42
CA SER A 138 4.41 7.52 -7.38
C SER A 138 3.46 8.71 -7.54
N VAL A 139 2.18 8.52 -7.23
CA VAL A 139 1.16 9.56 -7.17
C VAL A 139 0.92 9.88 -5.69
N HIS A 140 1.74 10.77 -5.13
CA HIS A 140 1.60 11.32 -3.78
C HIS A 140 1.64 12.85 -3.84
N ASN A 141 1.22 13.49 -2.76
CA ASN A 141 1.37 14.92 -2.55
C ASN A 141 2.37 15.18 -1.42
N ASP A 142 2.69 16.46 -1.20
CA ASP A 142 3.72 16.87 -0.24
C ASP A 142 3.18 17.06 1.19
N ASP A 143 1.90 16.76 1.46
CA ASP A 143 1.26 16.99 2.77
C ASP A 143 2.00 16.28 3.91
N ILE A 144 2.48 15.06 3.64
CA ILE A 144 3.25 14.28 4.62
C ILE A 144 4.60 14.93 4.89
N ALA A 145 5.35 15.27 3.84
CA ALA A 145 6.64 15.91 3.97
C ALA A 145 6.53 17.23 4.73
N ASN A 146 5.59 18.10 4.32
CA ASN A 146 5.34 19.39 4.93
C ASN A 146 5.02 19.27 6.44
N LEU A 147 4.22 18.28 6.83
CA LEU A 147 3.87 18.10 8.25
C LEU A 147 5.07 17.59 9.07
N LEU A 148 5.87 16.68 8.51
CA LEU A 148 7.06 16.15 9.20
C LEU A 148 8.16 17.22 9.33
N ASP A 149 8.32 18.07 8.32
CA ASP A 149 9.20 19.25 8.32
C ASP A 149 8.77 20.26 9.39
N GLU A 150 7.47 20.57 9.49
CA GLU A 150 6.92 21.46 10.51
C GLU A 150 7.25 20.95 11.93
N LYS A 151 7.24 19.63 12.13
CA LYS A 151 7.59 18.99 13.40
C LYS A 151 9.10 18.75 13.59
N LYS A 152 9.93 19.14 12.61
CA LYS A 152 11.39 19.00 12.61
C LYS A 152 11.84 17.55 12.84
N LEU A 153 11.15 16.61 12.19
CA LEU A 153 11.52 15.20 12.21
C LEU A 153 12.53 14.92 11.10
N ASN A 154 13.38 13.90 11.28
CA ASN A 154 14.32 13.49 10.23
C ASN A 154 13.63 12.46 9.34
N HIS A 155 13.20 12.85 8.14
CA HIS A 155 12.46 11.97 7.24
C HIS A 155 13.01 11.95 5.81
N THR A 156 12.65 10.90 5.09
CA THR A 156 12.80 10.82 3.64
C THR A 156 11.64 10.05 3.04
N GLU A 157 10.95 10.70 2.11
CA GLU A 157 9.93 10.12 1.27
C GLU A 157 10.58 9.33 0.13
N CYS A 158 10.00 8.18 -0.21
CA CYS A 158 10.46 7.40 -1.35
C CYS A 158 9.30 6.75 -2.08
N VAL A 159 9.42 6.68 -3.39
CA VAL A 159 8.44 5.98 -4.22
C VAL A 159 8.77 4.49 -4.18
N MET A 160 7.84 3.65 -3.72
CA MET A 160 8.03 2.19 -3.68
C MET A 160 7.02 1.42 -4.51
N TYR A 161 5.95 2.07 -4.92
CA TYR A 161 4.92 1.49 -5.78
C TYR A 161 4.26 2.57 -6.61
N ARG A 162 3.56 2.16 -7.67
CA ARG A 162 2.82 3.05 -8.55
C ARG A 162 1.51 2.41 -8.94
N THR A 163 0.54 3.25 -9.27
CA THR A 163 -0.68 2.80 -9.95
C THR A 163 -0.40 2.83 -11.45
N VAL A 164 -0.59 1.70 -12.13
CA VAL A 164 -0.50 1.61 -13.60
C VAL A 164 -1.84 1.22 -14.19
N SER A 165 -2.08 1.65 -15.43
CA SER A 165 -3.20 1.12 -16.22
C SER A 165 -3.07 -0.38 -16.37
N ASN A 166 -4.19 -1.06 -16.33
CA ASN A 166 -4.29 -2.49 -16.54
C ASN A 166 -5.13 -2.70 -17.80
N ASP A 167 -4.54 -2.34 -18.95
CA ASP A 167 -5.20 -2.35 -20.25
C ASP A 167 -5.74 -3.74 -20.59
N PHE A 168 -6.77 -3.78 -21.43
CA PHE A 168 -7.28 -5.02 -21.97
C PHE A 168 -6.28 -5.62 -22.95
N SER A 169 -6.07 -6.92 -22.87
CA SER A 169 -5.36 -7.66 -23.90
C SER A 169 -6.16 -7.66 -25.20
N GLU A 170 -5.49 -7.89 -26.33
CA GLU A 170 -6.15 -7.96 -27.64
C GLU A 170 -7.27 -9.01 -27.68
N GLU A 171 -7.12 -10.11 -26.94
CA GLU A 171 -8.13 -11.16 -26.82
C GLU A 171 -9.35 -10.68 -26.01
N GLU A 172 -9.14 -9.97 -24.90
CA GLU A 172 -10.24 -9.39 -24.13
C GLU A 172 -11.01 -8.34 -24.94
N ILE A 173 -10.32 -7.55 -25.78
CA ILE A 173 -10.95 -6.58 -26.68
C ILE A 173 -11.78 -7.29 -27.76
N LYS A 174 -11.24 -8.35 -28.38
CA LYS A 174 -11.96 -9.13 -29.40
C LYS A 174 -13.23 -9.79 -28.85
N ASN A 175 -13.21 -10.18 -27.58
CA ASN A 175 -14.32 -10.84 -26.90
C ASN A 175 -15.09 -9.88 -25.98
N PHE A 176 -14.99 -8.56 -26.20
CA PHE A 176 -15.62 -7.56 -25.35
C PHE A 176 -17.14 -7.53 -25.60
N ASP A 177 -17.87 -8.27 -24.77
CA ASP A 177 -19.33 -8.37 -24.79
C ASP A 177 -19.86 -8.17 -23.37
N TYR A 178 -19.67 -6.95 -22.87
CA TYR A 178 -20.04 -6.56 -21.51
C TYR A 178 -20.89 -5.29 -21.50
N ASP A 179 -21.90 -5.28 -20.65
CA ASP A 179 -22.55 -4.03 -20.22
C ASP A 179 -21.69 -3.39 -19.12
N MET A 180 -21.33 -2.11 -19.29
CA MET A 180 -20.55 -1.34 -18.31
C MET A 180 -21.48 -0.59 -17.35
N MET A 181 -21.25 -0.73 -16.05
CA MET A 181 -21.87 0.07 -14.98
C MET A 181 -20.81 0.87 -14.21
#